data_AF-A0A9E3W8N3-F1
#
_entry.id   AF-A0A9E3W8N3-F1
#
_cell.length_a   1.000
_cell.length_b   1.000
_cell.length_c   1.000
_cell.angle_alpha   90.00
_cell.angle_beta   90.00
_cell.angle_gamma   90.00
#
_symmetry.space_group_name_H-M   'P 1'
#
loop_
_entity.id
_entity.type
_entity.pdbx_description
1 polymer ?
#
loop_
_entity_poly.entity_id
_entity_poly.type
_entity_poly.pdbx_seq_one_letter_code
_entity_poly.pdbx_strand_id
1 'polypeptide(L)' 'MTHENSDYIQVLHEKGYRVTPQRLIVLDAVCACQGHATLADIHARVMDMDPTIDRSTIYRALSVLQKVGLIVE' A
#
# COMPACT_ATOMS: atom_id res chain seq x y z
N MET A 1 9.69 3.84 -12.74
CA MET A 1 8.50 4.72 -12.61
C MET A 1 7.29 3.83 -12.72
N THR A 2 6.97 3.20 -11.60
CA THR A 2 5.97 2.14 -11.44
C THR A 2 4.66 2.77 -11.04
N HIS A 3 3.70 2.81 -11.97
CA HIS A 3 2.29 3.19 -11.78
C HIS A 3 2.04 4.63 -11.28
N GLU A 4 1.03 5.29 -11.84
CA GLU A 4 0.71 6.67 -11.49
C GLU A 4 0.17 6.72 -10.06
N ASN A 5 1.04 7.03 -9.09
CA ASN A 5 0.65 7.32 -7.70
C ASN A 5 -0.44 8.41 -7.61
N SER A 6 -0.65 9.18 -8.68
CA SER A 6 -1.73 10.16 -8.84
C SER A 6 -3.12 9.54 -8.66
N ASP A 7 -3.39 8.38 -9.27
CA ASP A 7 -4.72 7.74 -9.20
C ASP A 7 -5.04 7.26 -7.79
N TYR A 8 -4.06 6.67 -7.09
CA TYR A 8 -4.24 6.24 -5.70
C TYR A 8 -4.46 7.44 -4.75
N ILE A 9 -3.67 8.51 -4.90
CA ILE A 9 -3.79 9.70 -4.05
C ILE A 9 -5.20 10.27 -4.20
N GLN A 10 -5.68 10.35 -5.44
CA GLN A 10 -7.03 10.80 -5.74
C GLN A 10 -8.09 9.88 -5.13
N VAL A 11 -8.00 8.56 -5.33
CA VAL A 11 -8.95 7.58 -4.78
C VAL A 11 -9.00 7.66 -3.25
N LEU A 12 -7.85 7.75 -2.56
CA LEU A 12 -7.84 7.90 -1.10
C LEU A 12 -8.49 9.21 -0.67
N HIS A 13 -8.18 10.31 -1.34
CA HIS A 13 -8.73 11.63 -1.02
C HIS A 13 -10.25 11.66 -1.22
N GLU A 14 -10.76 11.15 -2.34
CA GLU A 14 -12.19 11.03 -2.64
C GLU A 14 -12.94 10.15 -1.63
N LYS A 15 -12.26 9.13 -1.09
CA LYS A 15 -12.82 8.23 -0.06
C LYS A 15 -12.59 8.72 1.38
N GLY A 16 -12.03 9.92 1.56
CA GLY A 16 -11.83 10.55 2.87
C GLY A 16 -10.69 9.96 3.70
N TYR A 17 -9.78 9.19 3.09
CA TYR A 17 -8.61 8.66 3.76
C TYR A 17 -7.42 9.60 3.65
N ARG A 18 -6.76 9.87 4.78
CA ARG A 18 -5.51 10.63 4.79
C ARG A 18 -4.41 9.92 4.00
N VAL A 19 -3.77 10.63 3.08
CA VAL A 19 -2.54 10.17 2.42
C VAL A 19 -1.37 10.38 3.38
N THR A 20 -0.70 9.30 3.77
CA THR A 20 0.50 9.33 4.62
C THR A 20 1.68 8.68 3.90
N PRO A 21 2.94 9.08 4.19
CA PRO A 21 4.12 8.46 3.58
C PRO A 21 4.16 6.94 3.78
N GLN A 22 3.78 6.45 4.95
CA GLN A 22 3.75 5.01 5.26
C GLN A 22 2.75 4.25 4.39
N ARG A 23 1.57 4.82 4.12
CA ARG A 23 0.58 4.17 3.23
C ARG A 23 1.06 4.15 1.78
N LEU A 24 1.77 5.19 1.35
CA LEU A 24 2.39 5.24 0.02
C LEU A 24 3.45 4.14 -0.12
N ILE A 25 4.31 3.94 0.88
CA ILE A 25 5.31 2.86 0.88
C ILE A 25 4.64 1.49 0.76
N VAL A 26 3.57 1.24 1.53
CA VAL A 26 2.84 -0.04 1.45
C VAL A 26 2.20 -0.23 0.07
N LEU A 27 1.64 0.82 -0.53
CA LEU A 27 1.12 0.77 -1.89
C LEU A 27 2.22 0.44 -2.91
N ASP A 28 3.35 1.15 -2.85
CA ASP A 28 4.47 0.93 -3.76
C ASP A 28 4.97 -0.53 -3.66
N ALA A 29 5.01 -1.08 -2.44
CA ALA A 29 5.35 -2.48 -2.21
C ALA A 29 4.35 -3.44 -2.87
N VAL A 30 3.04 -3.18 -2.76
CA VAL A 30 1.99 -3.97 -3.43
C VAL A 30 2.10 -3.89 -4.95
N CYS A 31 2.21 -2.68 -5.50
CA CYS A 31 2.29 -2.45 -6.95
C CYS A 31 3.52 -3.12 -7.57
N ALA A 32 4.62 -3.21 -6.82
CA ALA A 32 5.85 -3.83 -7.28
C ALA A 32 5.76 -5.37 -7.39
N CYS A 33 4.77 -6.02 -6.78
CA CYS A 33 4.63 -7.47 -6.80
C CYS A 33 3.99 -8.07 -8.08
N GLN A 34 3.71 -7.25 -9.12
CA GLN A 34 3.26 -7.69 -10.46
C GLN A 34 2.18 -8.80 -10.46
N GLY A 35 1.12 -8.63 -9.66
CA GLY A 35 -0.01 -9.56 -9.61
C GLY A 35 -0.37 -9.94 -8.18
N HIS A 36 -0.49 -11.25 -7.91
CA HIS A 36 -0.79 -11.75 -6.57
C HIS A 36 0.45 -11.64 -5.68
N ALA A 37 0.40 -10.71 -4.73
CA ALA A 37 1.39 -10.57 -3.67
C ALA A 37 0.90 -11.31 -2.43
N THR A 38 1.74 -12.16 -1.83
CA THR A 38 1.42 -12.65 -0.49
C THR A 38 1.70 -11.54 0.53
N LEU A 39 1.07 -11.65 1.70
CA LEU A 39 1.38 -10.75 2.81
C LEU A 39 2.87 -10.80 3.21
N ALA A 40 3.50 -11.97 3.08
CA ALA A 40 4.92 -12.14 3.37
C ALA A 40 5.79 -11.36 2.37
N ASP A 41 5.42 -11.37 1.08
CA ASP A 41 6.12 -10.61 0.04
C ASP A 41 6.01 -9.11 0.30
N ILE A 42 4.81 -8.63 0.60
CA ILE A 42 4.56 -7.22 0.93
C ILE A 42 5.36 -6.83 2.16
N HIS A 43 5.35 -7.66 3.21
CA HIS A 43 6.09 -7.38 4.44
C HIS A 43 7.59 -7.30 4.20
N ALA A 44 8.18 -8.29 3.51
CA ALA A 44 9.59 -8.28 3.17
C ALA A 44 9.97 -6.99 2.42
N ARG A 45 9.14 -6.62 1.43
CA ARG A 45 9.40 -5.45 0.60
C ARG A 45 9.24 -4.13 1.34
N VAL A 46 8.25 -4.01 2.23
CA VAL A 46 8.13 -2.83 3.11
C VAL A 46 9.33 -2.72 4.03
N MET A 47 9.82 -3.83 4.59
CA MET A 47 11.02 -3.83 5.45
C MET A 47 12.29 -3.42 4.69
N ASP A 48 12.40 -3.78 3.41
CA ASP A 48 13.50 -3.36 2.54
C ASP A 48 13.44 -1.85 2.22
N MET A 49 12.23 -1.26 2.17
CA MET A 49 12.02 0.15 1.87
C MET A 49 12.12 1.04 3.11
N ASP A 50 11.48 0.65 4.21
CA ASP A 50 11.46 1.36 5.47
C ASP A 50 11.25 0.38 6.64
N PRO A 51 12.33 -0.04 7.32
CA PRO A 51 12.25 -0.98 8.44
C PRO A 51 11.63 -0.38 9.71
N THR A 52 11.32 0.93 9.72
CA THR A 52 10.64 1.58 10.86
C THR A 52 9.13 1.36 10.84
N ILE A 53 8.58 0.91 9.70
CA ILE A 53 7.16 0.61 9.56
C ILE A 53 6.85 -0.71 10.27
N ASP A 54 6.00 -0.62 11.29
CA ASP A 54 5.57 -1.80 12.01
C ASP A 54 4.50 -2.60 11.23
N ARG A 55 4.42 -3.89 11.54
CA ARG A 55 3.49 -4.82 10.89
C ARG A 55 2.02 -4.39 11.02
N SER A 56 1.62 -3.72 12.11
CA SER A 56 0.23 -3.23 12.26
C SER A 56 -0.08 -2.08 11.31
N THR A 57 0.91 -1.24 11.00
CA THR A 57 0.78 -0.18 9.98
C THR A 57 0.60 -0.77 8.59
N ILE A 58 1.31 -1.86 8.25
CA ILE A 58 1.13 -2.60 6.98
C ILE A 58 -0.31 -3.11 6.88
N TYR A 59 -0.81 -3.81 7.90
CA TYR A 59 -2.19 -4.31 7.89
C TYR A 59 -3.24 -3.20 7.76
N ARG A 60 -3.06 -2.08 8.49
CA ARG A 60 -3.98 -0.93 8.40
C ARG A 60 -3.98 -0.31 7.00
N ALA A 61 -2.82 -0.22 6.36
CA ALA A 61 -2.71 0.27 4.99
C ALA A 61 -3.39 -0.69 4.00
N LEU A 62 -3.11 -1.99 4.07
CA LEU A 62 -3.76 -3.01 3.22
C LEU A 62 -5.29 -3.01 3.39
N SER A 63 -5.79 -2.90 4.63
CA SER A 63 -7.23 -2.79 4.89
C SER A 63 -7.85 -1.55 4.23
N VAL A 64 -7.14 -0.41 4.21
CA VAL A 64 -7.61 0.79 3.52
C VAL A 64 -7.60 0.57 2.01
N LEU A 65 -6.51 0.03 1.45
CA LEU A 65 -6.40 -0.27 0.01
C LEU A 65 -7.54 -1.17 -0.47
N GLN A 66 -7.89 -2.19 0.30
CA GLN A 66 -9.00 -3.09 0.00
C GLN A 66 -10.35 -2.36 0.04
N LYS A 67 -10.58 -1.53 1.07
CA LYS A 67 -11.81 -0.73 1.22
C LYS A 67 -12.04 0.27 0.09
N VAL A 68 -10.96 0.78 -0.50
CA VAL A 68 -11.05 1.71 -1.64
C VAL A 68 -11.00 1.00 -3.00
N GLY A 69 -10.94 -0.35 -3.01
CA GLY A 69 -10.99 -1.15 -4.23
C GLY A 69 -9.69 -1.19 -5.03
N LEU A 70 -8.55 -0.88 -4.40
CA LEU A 70 -7.24 -0.89 -5.04
C LEU A 70 -6.52 -2.25 -4.93
N ILE A 71 -6.93 -3.08 -3.97
CA ILE A 71 -6.52 -4.49 -3.87
C ILE A 71 -7.74 -5.37 -3.64
N VAL A 72 -7.62 -6.63 -4.02
CA VAL A 72 -8.62 -7.68 -3.81
C VAL A 72 -7.98 -8.87 -3.08
N GLU A 73 -8.81 -9.73 -2.48
CA GLU A 73 -8.35 -11.03 -1.94
C GLU A 73 -7.97 -12.02 -3.04
#